data_AF-A0A2P8GM02-F1
#
_entry.id   AF-A0A2P8GM02-F1
#
_cell.length_a   1.000
_cell.length_b   1.000
_cell.length_c   1.000
_cell.angle_alpha   90.00
_cell.angle_beta   90.00
_cell.angle_gamma   90.00
#
_symmetry.space_group_name_H-M   'P 1'
#
loop_
_entity.id
_entity.type
_entity.pdbx_description
1 polymer ?
#
loop_
_entity_poly.entity_id
_entity_poly.type
_entity_poly.pdbx_seq_one_letter_code
_entity_poly.pdbx_strand_id
1 'polypeptide(L)' 'MPRSTVLNERARELCGEYVRFYDLKRMKKLNKTYLMGPNPDVGQFFTDNQNEVRPIPTTFLNTLESGESYYQNRGY' A
#
# COMPACT_ATOMS: atom_id res chain seq x y z
N MET A 1 5.32 24.73 -6.65
CA MET A 1 6.28 23.59 -6.59
C MET A 1 5.63 22.35 -7.19
N PRO A 2 6.36 21.53 -7.96
CA PRO A 2 5.84 20.27 -8.49
C PRO A 2 5.35 19.34 -7.36
N ARG A 3 4.27 18.58 -7.58
CA ARG A 3 3.73 17.60 -6.61
C ARG A 3 4.77 16.58 -6.14
N SER A 4 5.76 16.27 -6.98
CA SER A 4 6.88 15.39 -6.63
C SER A 4 7.79 15.97 -5.55
N THR A 5 8.02 17.29 -5.54
CA THR A 5 8.84 17.95 -4.50
C THR A 5 8.23 17.76 -3.11
N VAL A 6 6.93 18.03 -2.97
CA VAL A 6 6.24 17.87 -1.67
C VAL A 6 6.22 16.42 -1.20
N LEU A 7 5.97 15.46 -2.11
CA LEU A 7 5.98 14.03 -1.76
C LEU A 7 7.37 13.55 -1.30
N ASN A 8 8.44 14.14 -1.85
CA ASN A 8 9.81 13.84 -1.46
C ASN A 8 10.17 14.49 -0.11
N GLU A 9 9.76 15.74 0.14
CA GLU A 9 9.95 16.36 1.47
C GLU A 9 9.21 15.61 2.57
N ARG A 10 7.95 15.21 2.33
CA ARG A 10 7.20 14.41 3.29
C ARG A 10 7.86 13.06 3.59
N ALA A 11 8.59 12.49 2.63
CA ALA A 11 9.33 11.24 2.86
C ALA A 11 10.51 11.44 3.82
N ARG A 12 11.17 12.60 3.76
CA ARG A 12 12.30 12.95 4.62
C ARG A 12 11.83 13.36 6.01
N GLU A 13 10.87 14.30 6.05
CA GLU A 13 10.39 14.90 7.29
C GLU A 13 9.70 13.87 8.19
N LEU A 14 8.85 13.02 7.60
CA LEU A 14 8.00 12.08 8.35
C LEU A 14 8.53 10.63 8.23
N CYS A 15 9.84 10.47 8.04
CA CYS A 15 10.46 9.16 7.94
C CYS A 15 10.28 8.40 9.27
N GLY A 16 9.80 7.16 9.19
CA GLY A 16 9.52 6.34 10.38
C GLY A 16 8.16 6.61 11.04
N GLU A 17 7.41 7.62 10.62
CA GLU A 17 6.10 7.97 11.20
C GLU A 17 4.91 7.22 10.56
N TYR A 18 5.16 6.11 9.87
CA TYR A 18 4.13 5.23 9.29
C TYR A 18 3.17 5.88 8.26
N VAL A 19 3.45 7.09 7.76
CA VAL A 19 2.59 7.78 6.78
C VAL A 19 2.89 7.45 5.32
N ARG A 20 4.08 6.91 5.02
CA ARG A 20 4.58 6.77 3.64
C ARG A 20 3.67 5.90 2.77
N PHE A 21 3.13 4.82 3.33
CA PHE A 21 2.20 3.94 2.62
C PHE A 21 0.96 4.69 2.14
N TYR A 22 0.31 5.46 3.02
CA TYR A 22 -0.90 6.22 2.71
C TYR A 22 -0.63 7.34 1.70
N ASP A 23 0.52 8.02 1.83
CA ASP A 23 0.95 9.05 0.89
C ASP A 23 1.15 8.50 -0.53
N LEU A 24 1.84 7.37 -0.66
CA LEU A 24 2.02 6.72 -1.95
C LEU A 24 0.68 6.23 -2.53
N LYS A 25 -0.19 5.66 -1.70
CA LYS A 25 -1.51 5.17 -2.13
C LYS A 25 -2.40 6.29 -2.67
N ARG A 26 -2.58 7.37 -1.89
CA ARG A 26 -3.45 8.50 -2.28
C ARG A 26 -2.93 9.26 -3.50
N MET A 27 -1.62 9.23 -3.74
CA MET A 27 -0.98 9.86 -4.89
C MET A 27 -0.82 8.93 -6.10
N LYS A 28 -1.35 7.69 -6.02
CA LYS A 28 -1.23 6.65 -7.08
C LYS A 28 0.22 6.33 -7.46
N LYS A 29 1.11 6.36 -6.45
CA LYS A 29 2.54 5.99 -6.53
C LYS A 29 2.87 4.71 -5.76
N LEU A 30 1.91 4.11 -5.07
CA LEU A 30 2.07 2.79 -4.47
C LEU A 30 1.80 1.72 -5.54
N ASN A 31 2.77 1.50 -6.42
CA ASN A 31 2.74 0.48 -7.47
C ASN A 31 4.15 -0.01 -7.77
N LYS A 32 4.25 -1.18 -8.41
CA LYS A 32 5.53 -1.83 -8.73
C LYS A 32 6.45 -0.91 -9.51
N THR A 33 5.95 -0.28 -10.58
CA THR A 33 6.76 0.61 -11.44
C THR A 33 7.42 1.73 -10.66
N TYR A 34 6.68 2.40 -9.77
CA TYR A 34 7.25 3.46 -8.94
C TYR A 34 8.21 2.89 -7.91
N LEU A 35 7.86 1.80 -7.21
CA LEU A 35 8.66 1.23 -6.11
C LEU A 35 9.99 0.64 -6.57
N MET A 36 10.07 0.09 -7.79
CA MET A 36 11.32 -0.42 -8.36
C MET A 36 12.42 0.65 -8.49
N GLY A 37 12.07 1.94 -8.50
CA GLY A 37 13.04 3.03 -8.51
C GLY A 37 13.70 3.30 -7.14
N PRO A 38 12.95 3.75 -6.13
CA PRO A 38 13.49 4.15 -4.84
C PRO A 38 13.68 3.00 -3.84
N ASN A 39 13.04 1.85 -4.04
CA ASN A 39 13.17 0.68 -3.16
C ASN A 39 12.92 -0.63 -3.93
N PRO A 40 13.86 -1.07 -4.77
CA PRO A 40 13.72 -2.28 -5.57
C PRO A 40 13.54 -3.55 -4.72
N ASP A 41 14.14 -3.60 -3.53
CA ASP A 41 14.04 -4.76 -2.63
C ASP A 41 12.59 -5.02 -2.20
N VAL A 42 11.80 -3.96 -2.01
CA VAL A 42 10.36 -4.04 -1.77
C VAL A 42 9.58 -4.14 -3.08
N GLY A 43 9.96 -3.35 -4.10
CA GLY A 43 9.25 -3.27 -5.37
C GLY A 43 9.16 -4.60 -6.11
N GLN A 44 10.17 -5.47 -6.01
CA GLN A 44 10.19 -6.76 -6.70
C GLN A 44 9.05 -7.68 -6.26
N PHE A 45 8.62 -7.57 -5.00
CA PHE A 45 7.54 -8.36 -4.39
C PHE A 45 6.18 -7.67 -4.43
N PHE A 46 6.08 -6.45 -4.95
CA PHE A 46 4.83 -5.71 -5.01
C PHE A 46 3.98 -6.18 -6.20
N THR A 47 2.72 -6.54 -5.92
CA THR A 47 1.68 -6.91 -6.88
C THR A 47 0.65 -5.80 -6.96
N ASP A 48 0.56 -5.17 -8.14
CA ASP A 48 -0.42 -4.12 -8.42
C ASP A 48 -1.85 -4.70 -8.38
N ASN A 49 -2.79 -3.90 -7.87
CA ASN A 49 -4.19 -4.25 -7.60
C ASN A 49 -4.41 -5.28 -6.47
N GLN A 50 -3.40 -5.47 -5.62
CA GLN A 50 -3.46 -6.31 -4.42
C GLN A 50 -2.79 -5.59 -3.25
N ASN A 51 -1.51 -5.26 -3.35
CA ASN A 51 -0.74 -4.75 -2.21
C ASN A 51 -0.99 -3.27 -1.86
N GLU A 52 -1.88 -2.58 -2.58
CA GLU A 52 -2.39 -1.26 -2.18
C GLU A 52 -3.32 -1.33 -0.97
N VAL A 53 -3.81 -2.52 -0.63
CA VAL A 53 -4.62 -2.82 0.55
C VAL A 53 -3.99 -3.95 1.36
N ARG A 54 -4.38 -4.05 2.64
CA ARG A 54 -3.96 -5.13 3.54
C ARG A 54 -5.04 -6.22 3.54
N PRO A 55 -4.68 -7.50 3.76
CA PRO A 55 -5.67 -8.53 3.98
C PRO A 55 -6.52 -8.17 5.21
N ILE A 56 -7.83 -8.37 5.11
CA ILE A 56 -8.71 -8.32 6.27
C ILE A 56 -8.39 -9.55 7.14
N PRO A 57 -8.24 -9.39 8.46
CA PRO A 57 -7.87 -10.49 9.34
C PRO A 57 -8.84 -11.68 9.22
N THR A 58 -8.30 -12.87 8.98
CA THR A 58 -9.04 -14.15 8.92
C THR A 58 -9.87 -14.38 10.18
N THR A 59 -9.35 -14.04 11.37
CA THR A 59 -10.10 -14.14 12.63
C THR A 59 -11.36 -13.29 12.64
N PHE A 60 -11.35 -12.12 11.99
CA PHE A 60 -12.52 -11.26 11.84
C PHE A 60 -13.48 -11.83 10.79
N LEU A 61 -12.97 -12.26 9.64
CA LEU A 61 -13.79 -12.81 8.55
C LEU A 61 -14.58 -14.05 8.97
N ASN A 62 -13.98 -14.93 9.78
CA ASN A 62 -14.65 -16.11 10.35
C ASN A 62 -15.84 -15.77 11.25
N THR A 63 -15.98 -14.54 11.72
CA THR A 63 -17.14 -14.11 12.54
C THR A 63 -18.35 -13.67 11.70
N LEU A 64 -18.18 -13.47 10.38
CA LEU A 64 -19.22 -12.97 9.50
C LEU A 64 -20.06 -14.11 8.93
N GLU A 65 -21.39 -14.00 9.04
CA GLU A 65 -22.34 -14.90 8.38
C GLU A 65 -22.35 -14.61 6.87
N SER A 66 -21.46 -15.28 6.11
CA SER A 66 -21.46 -15.49 4.63
C SER A 66 -20.11 -16.01 4.10
N GLY A 67 -19.13 -16.27 4.97
CA GLY A 67 -17.83 -16.84 4.59
C GLY A 67 -16.80 -15.80 4.13
N GLU A 68 -15.52 -16.16 4.31
CA GLU A 68 -14.39 -15.23 4.25
C GLU A 68 -14.15 -14.58 2.87
N SER A 69 -14.49 -15.28 1.78
CA SER A 69 -14.07 -14.91 0.43
C SER A 69 -14.83 -13.71 -0.15
N TYR A 70 -16.08 -13.46 0.26
CA TYR A 70 -16.87 -12.35 -0.27
C TYR A 70 -16.37 -10.99 0.23
N TYR A 71 -15.91 -10.95 1.48
CA TYR A 71 -15.52 -9.71 2.14
C TYR A 71 -14.04 -9.38 2.01
N GLN A 72 -13.21 -10.32 1.56
CA GLN A 72 -11.78 -10.12 1.45
C GLN A 72 -11.40 -9.12 0.35
N ASN A 73 -10.33 -8.37 0.60
CA ASN A 73 -9.71 -7.53 -0.41
C ASN A 73 -9.19 -8.36 -1.58
N ARG A 74 -9.42 -7.88 -2.81
CA ARG A 74 -8.99 -8.57 -4.04
C ARG A 74 -7.52 -9.01 -3.97
N GLY A 75 -7.30 -10.30 -4.21
CA GLY A 75 -5.96 -10.90 -4.24
C GLY A 75 -5.46 -11.41 -2.88
N TYR A 76 -6.21 -11.23 -1.79
CA TYR A 76 -5.97 -11.87 -0.50
C TYR A 76 -7.03 -12.90 -0.16
#